data_AF-A0A2N2J852-F1
#
_entry.id   AF-A0A2N2J852-F1
#
_cell.length_a   1.000
_cell.length_b   1.000
_cell.length_c   1.000
_cell.angle_alpha   90.00
_cell.angle_beta   90.00
_cell.angle_gamma   90.00
#
_symmetry.space_group_name_H-M   'P 1'
#
loop_
_entity.id
_entity.type
_entity.pdbx_description
1 polymer ?
#
loop_
_entity_poly.entity_id
_entity_poly.type
_entity_poly.pdbx_seq_one_letter_code
_entity_poly.pdbx_strand_id
1 'polypeptide(L)'
;MGRKRYLVIIKYPEKIYYVKRQEQRMMKKIGMLVVFVLLLAVATTVQAEIKAGSFSVTPFIGTYIFEGNEYDFRNTYAAGLRAGYNFTKNIGVEGVLSYVPTEIKNMTGNDEVELFGYGIEGLYHFMPESRFVPFLAVGIGEIHYNAPAGDSGNMNKFYIDYGAGLKIFVTDSIALRADVRHVLPTNDNYNDFLGTVGITFAFGGEKKVAEPKLEEPPPPVVILDSDKDGVPDNLDKCPGTPAGVVVDKDGCPVDSDKDGVADYLDKCPGTPAGVVVDKDGWCGCR
;
A
#
# COMPACT_ATOMS: atom_id res chain seq x y z
N MET A 1 0.44 -69.03 45.16
CA MET A 1 0.66 -67.57 45.24
C MET A 1 0.04 -66.90 44.02
N GLY A 2 -1.17 -66.35 44.16
CA GLY A 2 -1.89 -65.67 43.09
C GLY A 2 -1.75 -64.14 43.18
N ARG A 3 -1.31 -63.48 42.10
CA ARG A 3 -1.31 -62.01 41.98
C ARG A 3 -2.65 -61.55 41.43
N LYS A 4 -3.49 -60.90 42.26
CA LYS A 4 -4.63 -60.11 41.79
C LYS A 4 -4.11 -58.78 41.22
N ARG A 5 -4.35 -58.50 39.94
CA ARG A 5 -4.21 -57.16 39.36
C ARG A 5 -5.54 -56.43 39.53
N TYR A 6 -5.52 -55.27 40.18
CA TYR A 6 -6.67 -54.37 40.23
C TYR A 6 -6.70 -53.54 38.95
N LEU A 7 -7.79 -53.68 38.18
CA LEU A 7 -8.10 -52.84 37.03
C LEU A 7 -8.80 -51.57 37.55
N VAL A 8 -8.09 -50.44 37.58
CA VAL A 8 -8.72 -49.14 37.86
C VAL A 8 -9.39 -48.67 36.57
N ILE A 9 -10.71 -48.81 36.49
CA ILE A 9 -11.51 -48.28 35.38
C ILE A 9 -11.67 -46.78 35.60
N ILE A 10 -10.96 -45.96 34.82
CA ILE A 10 -11.11 -44.50 34.82
C ILE A 10 -12.47 -44.16 34.20
N LYS A 11 -13.38 -43.68 35.05
CA LYS A 11 -14.81 -43.52 34.77
C LYS A 11 -15.18 -42.16 34.16
N TYR A 12 -14.42 -41.55 33.24
CA TYR A 12 -14.81 -40.25 32.63
C TYR A 12 -14.31 -39.98 31.19
N PRO A 13 -14.60 -40.84 30.18
CA PRO A 13 -14.26 -40.56 28.79
C PRO A 13 -15.06 -39.39 28.16
N GLU A 14 -16.32 -39.18 28.58
CA GLU A 14 -17.20 -38.16 27.98
C GLU A 14 -16.78 -36.72 28.28
N LYS A 15 -16.28 -36.42 29.50
CA LYS A 15 -15.82 -35.07 29.87
C LYS A 15 -14.62 -34.62 29.04
N ILE A 16 -13.67 -35.52 28.78
CA ILE A 16 -12.49 -35.26 27.96
C ILE A 16 -12.92 -34.98 26.51
N TYR A 17 -13.88 -35.75 26.00
CA TYR A 17 -14.43 -35.55 24.66
C TYR A 17 -15.15 -34.21 24.51
N TYR A 18 -15.89 -33.79 25.55
CA TYR A 18 -16.58 -32.49 25.57
C TYR A 18 -15.62 -31.30 25.59
N VAL A 19 -14.56 -31.34 26.40
CA VAL A 19 -13.54 -30.26 26.46
C VAL A 19 -12.82 -30.13 25.12
N LYS A 20 -12.37 -31.25 24.53
CA LYS A 20 -11.68 -31.23 23.22
C LYS A 20 -12.57 -30.72 22.09
N ARG A 21 -13.87 -31.01 22.14
CA ARG A 21 -14.87 -30.49 21.17
C ARG A 21 -15.17 -29.00 21.37
N GLN A 22 -15.18 -28.53 22.62
CA GLN A 22 -15.31 -27.11 22.97
C GLN A 22 -14.10 -26.33 22.47
N GLU A 23 -12.87 -26.80 22.72
CA GLU A 23 -11.63 -26.20 22.21
C GLU A 23 -11.60 -26.16 20.68
N GLN A 24 -11.96 -27.24 20.00
CA GLN A 24 -12.06 -27.26 18.53
C GLN A 24 -13.11 -26.28 17.98
N ARG A 25 -14.26 -26.14 18.65
CA ARG A 25 -15.26 -25.13 18.28
C ARG A 25 -14.75 -23.72 18.52
N MET A 26 -14.03 -23.49 19.61
CA MET A 26 -13.45 -22.18 19.92
C MET A 26 -12.36 -21.80 18.93
N MET A 27 -11.42 -22.72 18.63
CA MET A 27 -10.37 -22.54 17.62
C MET A 27 -10.94 -22.29 16.22
N LYS A 28 -12.02 -23.00 15.83
CA LYS A 28 -12.72 -22.74 14.56
C LYS A 28 -13.35 -21.34 14.52
N LYS A 29 -13.98 -20.90 15.62
CA LYS A 29 -14.56 -19.55 15.70
C LYS A 29 -13.49 -18.45 15.66
N ILE A 30 -12.37 -18.65 16.36
CA ILE A 30 -11.22 -17.73 16.33
C ILE A 30 -10.62 -17.70 14.92
N GLY A 31 -10.39 -18.86 14.30
CA GLY A 31 -9.89 -18.92 12.92
C GLY A 31 -10.83 -18.24 11.92
N MET A 32 -12.14 -18.44 12.07
CA MET A 32 -13.15 -17.79 11.22
C MET A 32 -13.19 -16.27 11.44
N LEU A 33 -13.02 -15.80 12.68
CA LEU A 33 -12.94 -14.37 13.02
C LEU A 33 -11.66 -13.74 12.45
N VAL A 34 -10.51 -14.41 12.55
CA VAL A 34 -9.24 -13.96 11.96
C VAL A 34 -9.37 -13.86 10.43
N VAL A 35 -9.92 -14.89 9.79
CA VAL A 35 -10.18 -14.86 8.34
C VAL A 35 -11.15 -13.74 7.96
N PHE A 36 -12.20 -13.50 8.77
CA PHE A 36 -13.16 -12.43 8.52
C PHE A 36 -12.54 -11.03 8.67
N VAL A 37 -11.70 -10.82 9.70
CA VAL A 37 -10.95 -9.57 9.89
C VAL A 37 -9.94 -9.35 8.75
N LEU A 38 -9.26 -10.41 8.30
CA LEU A 38 -8.36 -10.36 7.13
C LEU A 38 -9.13 -10.05 5.84
N LEU A 39 -10.33 -10.60 5.64
CA LEU A 39 -11.17 -10.32 4.47
C LEU A 39 -11.72 -8.88 4.49
N LEU A 40 -12.12 -8.36 5.65
CA LEU A 40 -12.53 -6.96 5.80
C LEU A 40 -11.37 -5.99 5.55
N ALA A 41 -10.14 -6.37 5.92
CA ALA A 41 -8.94 -5.59 5.64
C ALA A 41 -8.61 -5.50 4.14
N VAL A 42 -9.01 -6.48 3.31
CA VAL A 42 -8.73 -6.47 1.87
C VAL A 42 -9.60 -5.44 1.13
N ALA A 43 -10.80 -5.13 1.63
CA ALA A 43 -11.82 -4.33 0.95
C ALA A 43 -11.61 -2.80 0.99
N THR A 44 -10.64 -2.30 1.76
CA THR A 44 -10.35 -0.87 1.82
C THR A 44 -9.40 -0.46 0.69
N THR A 45 -9.85 0.43 -0.20
CA THR A 45 -8.99 1.15 -1.17
C THR A 45 -8.26 2.32 -0.51
N VAL A 46 -7.77 2.09 0.71
CA VAL A 46 -7.01 3.06 1.48
C VAL A 46 -5.56 2.93 1.03
N GLN A 47 -4.91 4.05 0.69
CA GLN A 47 -3.52 4.09 0.24
C GLN A 47 -2.57 3.71 1.39
N ALA A 48 -2.45 2.41 1.58
CA ALA A 48 -1.42 1.78 2.38
C ALA A 48 -0.02 2.15 1.86
N GLU A 49 0.63 3.13 2.50
CA GLU A 49 2.01 3.50 2.19
C GLU A 49 2.85 3.78 3.45
N ILE A 50 4.16 3.58 3.34
CA ILE A 50 5.14 4.14 4.28
C ILE A 50 5.19 5.66 4.05
N LYS A 51 4.89 6.42 5.10
CA LYS A 51 4.89 7.89 5.04
C LYS A 51 6.25 8.44 5.48
N ALA A 52 6.80 9.37 4.70
CA ALA A 52 7.99 10.11 5.12
C ALA A 52 7.66 10.94 6.37
N GLY A 53 8.58 10.99 7.33
CA GLY A 53 8.40 11.64 8.62
C GLY A 53 7.47 10.90 9.60
N SER A 54 7.08 9.65 9.31
CA SER A 54 6.23 8.87 10.22
C SER A 54 7.03 8.20 11.34
N PHE A 55 6.44 8.18 12.53
CA PHE A 55 6.90 7.40 13.68
C PHE A 55 6.09 6.11 13.77
N SER A 56 6.70 5.02 14.24
CA SER A 56 6.00 3.74 14.38
C SER A 56 6.41 2.99 15.63
N VAL A 57 5.46 2.23 16.18
CA VAL A 57 5.67 1.32 17.30
C VAL A 57 5.19 -0.07 16.90
N THR A 58 6.00 -1.09 17.14
CA THR A 58 5.71 -2.48 16.77
C THR A 58 5.99 -3.42 17.94
N PRO A 59 4.99 -3.78 18.74
CA PRO A 59 5.09 -4.98 19.58
C PRO A 59 5.20 -6.22 18.70
N PHE A 60 6.03 -7.17 19.12
CA PHE A 60 6.24 -8.43 18.40
C PHE A 60 6.38 -9.63 19.34
N ILE A 61 6.08 -10.79 18.80
CA ILE A 61 6.45 -12.10 19.35
C ILE A 61 7.20 -12.88 18.27
N GLY A 62 8.01 -13.86 18.66
CA GLY A 62 8.84 -14.58 17.72
C GLY A 62 9.45 -15.83 18.30
N THR A 63 10.39 -16.38 17.55
CA THR A 63 11.25 -17.48 17.96
C THR A 63 12.70 -17.07 17.81
N TYR A 64 13.52 -17.49 18.77
CA TYR A 64 14.96 -17.37 18.73
C TYR A 64 15.55 -18.78 18.55
N ILE A 65 16.29 -18.98 17.47
CA ILE A 65 16.88 -20.25 17.05
C ILE A 65 18.38 -20.08 17.13
N PHE A 66 19.02 -20.83 18.02
CA PHE A 66 20.48 -20.87 18.16
C PHE A 66 21.04 -21.85 17.12
N GLU A 67 21.95 -21.41 16.24
CA GLU A 67 22.56 -22.27 15.23
C GLU A 67 23.98 -22.68 15.63
N GLY A 68 24.14 -23.96 15.94
CA GLY A 68 25.40 -24.53 16.43
C GLY A 68 25.21 -25.16 17.81
N ASN A 69 26.08 -26.11 18.18
CA ASN A 69 26.04 -26.78 19.49
C ASN A 69 26.51 -25.84 20.62
N GLU A 70 26.08 -24.58 20.62
CA GLU A 70 26.30 -23.64 21.71
C GLU A 70 25.44 -24.13 22.89
N TYR A 71 26.08 -24.85 23.81
CA TYR A 71 25.56 -25.21 25.14
C TYR A 71 24.17 -25.89 25.22
N ASP A 72 23.71 -26.54 24.14
CA ASP A 72 22.48 -27.35 24.14
C ASP A 72 21.22 -26.50 24.50
N PHE A 73 21.24 -25.19 24.19
CA PHE A 73 20.12 -24.27 24.34
C PHE A 73 18.92 -24.71 23.49
N ARG A 74 17.71 -24.61 24.05
CA ARG A 74 16.47 -24.91 23.32
C ARG A 74 16.01 -23.69 22.53
N ASN A 75 15.54 -23.93 21.30
CA ASN A 75 14.74 -22.95 20.56
C ASN A 75 13.63 -22.45 21.46
N THR A 76 13.57 -21.15 21.64
CA THR A 76 12.65 -20.51 22.57
C THR A 76 11.85 -19.41 21.87
N TYR A 77 10.91 -18.83 22.59
CA TYR A 77 10.14 -17.70 22.11
C TYR A 77 10.88 -16.40 22.42
N ALA A 78 10.65 -15.40 21.58
CA ALA A 78 11.09 -14.03 21.78
C ALA A 78 9.87 -13.12 21.88
N ALA A 79 9.94 -12.07 22.68
CA ALA A 79 8.96 -11.00 22.68
C ALA A 79 9.66 -9.65 22.78
N GLY A 80 9.05 -8.59 22.28
CA GLY A 80 9.69 -7.30 22.34
C GLY A 80 8.91 -6.16 21.73
N LEU A 81 9.58 -5.02 21.63
CA LEU A 81 9.05 -3.77 21.11
C LEU A 81 10.06 -3.16 20.15
N ARG A 82 9.58 -2.64 19.03
CA ARG A 82 10.35 -1.79 18.13
C ARG A 82 9.73 -0.41 18.05
N ALA A 83 10.57 0.62 18.04
CA ALA A 83 10.15 2.00 17.83
C ALA A 83 10.99 2.60 16.71
N GLY A 84 10.35 3.07 15.64
CA GLY A 84 11.07 3.51 14.44
C GLY A 84 10.57 4.81 13.85
N TYR A 85 11.44 5.47 13.09
CA TYR A 85 11.19 6.71 12.38
C TYR A 85 11.60 6.57 10.92
N ASN A 86 10.71 6.94 10.00
CA ASN A 86 10.98 6.91 8.56
C ASN A 86 11.39 8.31 8.10
N PHE A 87 12.65 8.50 7.72
CA PHE A 87 13.14 9.77 7.18
C PHE A 87 12.57 10.03 5.80
N THR A 88 12.52 8.98 4.97
CA THR A 88 11.88 8.99 3.65
C THR A 88 10.91 7.81 3.56
N LYS A 89 10.25 7.63 2.41
CA LYS A 89 9.41 6.44 2.18
C LYS A 89 10.22 5.14 2.15
N ASN A 90 11.50 5.22 1.78
CA ASN A 90 12.37 4.06 1.60
C ASN A 90 13.35 3.86 2.74
N ILE A 91 13.70 4.91 3.49
CA ILE A 91 14.76 4.85 4.50
C ILE A 91 14.18 5.21 5.86
N GLY A 92 14.40 4.32 6.83
CA GLY A 92 14.06 4.53 8.22
C GLY A 92 15.12 3.99 9.17
N VAL A 93 14.90 4.24 10.44
CA VAL A 93 15.66 3.66 11.55
C VAL A 93 14.68 3.13 12.60
N GLU A 94 15.03 2.07 13.29
CA GLU A 94 14.27 1.58 14.44
C GLU A 94 15.18 1.19 15.60
N GLY A 95 14.76 1.51 16.82
CA GLY A 95 15.30 0.88 18.03
C GLY A 95 14.52 -0.40 18.33
N VAL A 96 15.22 -1.44 18.75
CA VAL A 96 14.64 -2.73 19.17
C VAL A 96 14.93 -2.96 20.64
N LEU A 97 13.94 -3.47 21.37
CA LEU A 97 14.05 -4.06 22.69
C LEU A 97 13.50 -5.48 22.60
N SER A 98 14.27 -6.48 23.02
CA SER A 98 13.89 -7.89 22.98
C SER A 98 14.10 -8.58 24.32
N TYR A 99 13.22 -9.52 24.62
CA TYR A 99 13.27 -10.39 25.78
C TYR A 99 13.15 -11.84 25.30
N VAL A 100 14.12 -12.66 25.70
CA VAL A 100 14.24 -14.06 25.27
C VAL A 100 14.55 -14.92 26.50
N PRO A 101 13.56 -15.58 27.10
CA PRO A 101 13.79 -16.51 28.20
C PRO A 101 14.29 -17.85 27.64
N THR A 102 15.39 -18.39 28.17
CA THR A 102 15.97 -19.67 27.74
C THR A 102 16.40 -20.53 28.93
N GLU A 103 16.68 -21.81 28.67
CA GLU A 103 17.18 -22.77 29.68
C GLU A 103 18.56 -23.27 29.24
N ILE A 104 19.56 -23.24 30.14
CA ILE A 104 20.85 -23.91 29.91
C ILE A 104 20.71 -25.38 30.34
N LYS A 105 21.10 -26.31 29.47
CA LYS A 105 21.29 -27.71 29.86
C LYS A 105 22.71 -27.92 30.36
N ASN A 106 22.89 -27.97 31.69
CA ASN A 106 24.07 -28.56 32.30
C ASN A 106 23.71 -29.83 33.06
N MET A 107 24.61 -30.82 33.11
CA MET A 107 24.41 -32.20 33.61
C MET A 107 23.98 -32.34 35.09
N THR A 108 23.62 -31.26 35.78
CA THR A 108 23.22 -31.27 37.21
C THR A 108 22.02 -30.36 37.56
N GLY A 109 21.38 -29.69 36.60
CA GLY A 109 20.21 -28.84 36.86
C GLY A 109 19.81 -28.00 35.63
N ASN A 110 18.52 -27.68 35.53
CA ASN A 110 18.01 -26.71 34.55
C ASN A 110 18.16 -25.31 35.18
N ASP A 111 19.18 -24.56 34.79
CA ASP A 111 19.31 -23.16 35.19
C ASP A 111 18.63 -22.28 34.14
N GLU A 112 17.62 -21.51 34.57
CA GLU A 112 16.91 -20.55 33.74
C GLU A 112 17.81 -19.33 33.48
N VAL A 113 17.91 -18.88 32.23
CA VAL A 113 18.67 -17.70 31.82
C VAL A 113 17.79 -16.77 31.02
N GLU A 114 17.80 -15.49 31.38
CA GLU A 114 17.03 -14.46 30.70
C GLU A 114 17.97 -13.60 29.85
N LEU A 115 17.66 -13.46 28.57
CA LEU A 115 18.38 -12.58 27.66
C LEU A 115 17.55 -11.33 27.40
N PHE A 116 18.16 -10.17 27.63
CA PHE A 116 17.58 -8.88 27.27
C PHE A 116 18.45 -8.21 26.19
N GLY A 117 17.86 -8.00 25.02
CA GLY A 117 18.54 -7.36 23.89
C GLY A 117 18.05 -5.93 23.68
N TYR A 118 18.96 -5.04 23.32
CA TYR A 118 18.60 -3.75 22.75
C TYR A 118 19.53 -3.37 21.60
N GLY A 119 18.99 -2.68 20.61
CA GLY A 119 19.76 -2.33 19.42
C GLY A 119 19.11 -1.24 18.59
N ILE A 120 19.81 -0.85 17.53
CA ILE A 120 19.35 0.11 16.52
C ILE A 120 19.56 -0.52 15.15
N GLU A 121 18.52 -0.49 14.32
CA GLU A 121 18.48 -1.05 12.97
C GLU A 121 18.17 0.05 11.94
N GLY A 122 18.95 0.12 10.87
CA GLY A 122 18.60 0.86 9.66
C GLY A 122 17.68 0.03 8.76
N LEU A 123 16.69 0.67 8.16
CA LEU A 123 15.68 0.02 7.32
C LEU A 123 15.69 0.56 5.89
N TYR A 124 15.57 -0.35 4.93
CA TYR A 124 15.28 -0.02 3.54
C TYR A 124 13.97 -0.66 3.08
N HIS A 125 12.93 0.13 2.82
CA HIS A 125 11.62 -0.32 2.35
C HIS A 125 11.59 -0.35 0.81
N PHE A 126 11.21 -1.49 0.25
CA PHE A 126 10.94 -1.67 -1.17
C PHE A 126 9.46 -1.48 -1.43
N MET A 127 9.13 -0.85 -2.56
CA MET A 127 7.75 -0.59 -2.96
C MET A 127 6.92 0.03 -1.83
N PRO A 128 7.36 1.15 -1.24
CA PRO A 128 6.76 1.69 -0.02
C PRO A 128 5.31 2.17 -0.18
N GLU A 129 4.85 2.30 -1.42
CA GLU A 129 3.49 2.74 -1.79
C GLU A 129 2.54 1.54 -2.03
N SER A 130 3.03 0.32 -1.81
CA SER A 130 2.26 -0.92 -1.94
C SER A 130 1.66 -1.34 -0.60
N ARG A 131 0.54 -2.08 -0.64
CA ARG A 131 0.02 -2.80 0.53
C ARG A 131 1.04 -3.79 1.10
N PHE A 132 1.85 -4.39 0.23
CA PHE A 132 2.91 -5.33 0.58
C PHE A 132 4.24 -4.62 0.43
N VAL A 133 4.89 -4.29 1.56
CA VAL A 133 6.16 -3.57 1.61
C VAL A 133 7.24 -4.50 2.13
N PRO A 134 7.99 -5.17 1.24
CA PRO A 134 9.21 -5.86 1.62
C PRO A 134 10.23 -4.85 2.16
N PHE A 135 11.08 -5.27 3.08
CA PHE A 135 12.15 -4.42 3.59
C PHE A 135 13.38 -5.22 3.97
N LEU A 136 14.52 -4.55 3.95
CA LEU A 136 15.76 -5.03 4.54
C LEU A 136 16.07 -4.25 5.82
N ALA A 137 16.74 -4.93 6.74
CA ALA A 137 17.20 -4.36 8.00
C ALA A 137 18.66 -4.74 8.24
N VAL A 138 19.43 -3.81 8.78
CA VAL A 138 20.79 -4.02 9.27
C VAL A 138 20.95 -3.24 10.56
N GLY A 139 21.43 -3.90 11.61
CA GLY A 139 21.53 -3.29 12.93
C GLY A 139 22.74 -3.72 13.72
N ILE A 140 22.89 -3.03 14.84
CA ILE A 140 23.87 -3.34 15.89
C ILE A 140 23.17 -3.23 17.24
N GLY A 141 23.63 -4.01 18.21
CA GLY A 141 23.07 -3.96 19.55
C GLY A 141 23.90 -4.70 20.58
N GLU A 142 23.31 -4.89 21.75
CA GLU A 142 23.89 -5.58 22.89
C GLU A 142 22.86 -6.55 23.49
N ILE A 143 23.33 -7.73 23.88
CA ILE A 143 22.55 -8.75 24.58
C ILE A 143 23.13 -8.88 26.00
N HIS A 144 22.28 -8.67 26.99
CA HIS A 144 22.58 -8.85 28.41
C HIS A 144 22.11 -10.23 28.84
N TYR A 145 23.03 -11.04 29.35
CA TYR A 145 22.77 -12.39 29.84
C TYR A 145 22.65 -12.36 31.37
N ASN A 146 21.43 -12.56 31.87
CA ASN A 146 21.17 -12.67 33.31
C ASN A 146 21.08 -14.15 33.69
N ALA A 147 22.13 -14.68 34.32
CA ALA A 147 22.17 -16.04 34.85
C ALA A 147 22.14 -16.05 36.40
N PRO A 148 21.39 -16.96 37.04
CA PRO A 148 21.41 -17.12 38.49
C PRO A 148 22.80 -17.54 38.97
N ALA A 149 23.23 -16.94 40.09
CA ALA A 149 24.62 -16.92 40.54
C ALA A 149 25.29 -18.31 40.65
N GLY A 150 26.22 -18.56 39.72
CA GLY A 150 27.15 -19.69 39.71
C GLY A 150 28.26 -19.47 38.68
N ASP A 151 29.39 -18.89 39.12
CA ASP A 151 30.67 -18.67 38.42
C ASP A 151 30.70 -17.96 37.04
N SER A 152 29.56 -17.61 36.44
CA SER A 152 29.50 -16.80 35.21
C SER A 152 28.67 -15.55 35.49
N GLY A 153 29.33 -14.47 35.91
CA GLY A 153 28.68 -13.17 36.16
C GLY A 153 27.99 -12.62 34.92
N ASN A 154 27.11 -11.61 35.09
CA ASN A 154 26.42 -10.93 34.00
C ASN A 154 27.38 -10.63 32.85
N MET A 155 27.10 -11.18 31.67
CA MET A 155 27.90 -10.97 30.47
C MET A 155 27.10 -10.14 29.48
N ASN A 156 27.79 -9.21 28.82
CA ASN A 156 27.22 -8.43 27.73
C ASN A 156 27.93 -8.82 26.45
N LYS A 157 27.17 -9.15 25.41
CA LYS A 157 27.72 -9.39 24.07
C LYS A 157 27.19 -8.33 23.12
N PHE A 158 28.09 -7.68 22.38
CA PHE A 158 27.69 -6.90 21.21
C PHE A 158 27.26 -7.85 20.10
N TYR A 159 26.33 -7.44 19.26
CA TYR A 159 25.95 -8.18 18.07
C TYR A 159 25.76 -7.25 16.88
N ILE A 160 25.93 -7.82 15.68
CA ILE A 160 25.50 -7.23 14.41
C ILE A 160 24.35 -8.10 13.92
N ASP A 161 23.28 -7.49 13.41
CA ASP A 161 22.19 -8.23 12.79
C ASP A 161 21.90 -7.71 11.38
N TYR A 162 21.38 -8.60 10.55
CA TYR A 162 20.78 -8.22 9.28
C TYR A 162 19.64 -9.16 8.94
N GLY A 163 18.71 -8.69 8.13
CA GLY A 163 17.61 -9.53 7.73
C GLY A 163 16.65 -8.87 6.79
N ALA A 164 15.55 -9.58 6.56
CA ALA A 164 14.50 -9.17 5.65
C ALA A 164 13.14 -9.35 6.32
N GLY A 165 12.17 -8.57 5.87
CA GLY A 165 10.81 -8.67 6.34
C GLY A 165 9.80 -8.16 5.35
N LEU A 166 8.54 -8.29 5.74
CA LEU A 166 7.37 -7.86 5.00
C LEU A 166 6.43 -7.12 5.94
N LYS A 167 5.99 -5.94 5.53
CA LYS A 167 4.84 -5.25 6.12
C LYS A 167 3.63 -5.40 5.20
N ILE A 168 2.50 -5.80 5.78
CA ILE A 168 1.21 -5.92 5.11
C ILE A 168 0.27 -4.90 5.74
N PHE A 169 0.06 -3.79 5.05
CA PHE A 169 -0.78 -2.70 5.54
C PHE A 169 -2.27 -3.08 5.48
N VAL A 170 -2.90 -3.06 6.65
CA VAL A 170 -4.34 -3.24 6.84
C VAL A 170 -5.05 -1.89 6.74
N THR A 171 -4.42 -0.83 7.23
CA THR A 171 -4.85 0.57 7.10
C THR A 171 -3.66 1.48 6.85
N ASP A 172 -3.90 2.77 6.62
CA ASP A 172 -2.90 3.86 6.55
C ASP A 172 -1.95 3.98 7.76
N SER A 173 -2.30 3.33 8.88
CA SER A 173 -1.62 3.47 10.17
C SER A 173 -1.42 2.12 10.89
N ILE A 174 -1.90 1.01 10.33
CA ILE A 174 -1.77 -0.32 10.93
C ILE A 174 -1.27 -1.29 9.88
N ALA A 175 -0.17 -1.96 10.17
CA ALA A 175 0.38 -3.03 9.33
C ALA A 175 0.69 -4.27 10.16
N LEU A 176 0.44 -5.45 9.59
CA LEU A 176 1.03 -6.69 10.07
C LEU A 176 2.47 -6.74 9.60
N ARG A 177 3.39 -7.20 10.45
CA ARG A 177 4.82 -7.30 10.12
C ARG A 177 5.29 -8.71 10.41
N ALA A 178 6.05 -9.28 9.47
CA ALA A 178 6.77 -10.52 9.67
C ALA A 178 8.21 -10.31 9.20
N ASP A 179 9.20 -10.77 9.96
CA ASP A 179 10.60 -10.65 9.58
C ASP A 179 11.48 -11.75 10.16
N VAL A 180 12.61 -11.98 9.49
CA VAL A 180 13.67 -12.88 9.92
C VAL A 180 14.96 -12.06 10.02
N ARG A 181 15.68 -12.22 11.12
CA ARG A 181 16.99 -11.63 11.39
C ARG A 181 18.02 -12.72 11.59
N HIS A 182 19.18 -12.55 11.00
CA HIS A 182 20.39 -13.28 11.33
C HIS A 182 21.19 -12.41 12.29
N VAL A 183 21.44 -12.93 13.49
CA VAL A 183 22.11 -12.24 14.59
C VAL A 183 23.50 -12.84 14.76
N LEU A 184 24.51 -11.98 14.78
CA LEU A 184 25.92 -12.34 14.84
C LEU A 184 26.53 -11.74 16.11
N PRO A 185 26.50 -12.46 17.25
CA PRO A 185 27.19 -12.03 18.45
C PRO A 185 28.71 -11.95 18.23
N THR A 186 29.33 -10.87 18.70
CA THR A 186 30.79 -10.69 18.64
C THR A 186 31.50 -11.68 19.57
N ASN A 187 32.69 -12.11 19.18
CA ASN A 187 33.52 -13.09 19.90
C ASN A 187 32.91 -14.50 20.03
N ASP A 188 31.94 -14.82 19.16
CA ASP A 188 31.43 -16.17 18.97
C ASP A 188 31.63 -16.67 17.55
N ASN A 189 31.66 -17.98 17.37
CA ASN A 189 31.71 -18.62 16.05
C ASN A 189 30.33 -19.13 15.60
N TYR A 190 29.29 -18.83 16.38
CA TYR A 190 27.92 -19.26 16.14
C TYR A 190 27.07 -18.09 15.69
N ASN A 191 26.05 -18.41 14.90
CA ASN A 191 25.09 -17.43 14.42
C ASN A 191 23.70 -17.82 14.93
N ASP A 192 22.85 -16.83 15.14
CA ASP A 192 21.49 -17.04 15.62
C ASP A 192 20.47 -16.51 14.61
N PHE A 193 19.26 -17.06 14.66
CA PHE A 193 18.14 -16.56 13.89
C PHE A 193 17.00 -16.11 14.80
N LEU A 194 16.48 -14.91 14.54
CA LEU A 194 15.29 -14.37 15.18
C LEU A 194 14.19 -14.21 14.12
N GLY A 195 13.15 -15.04 14.22
CA GLY A 195 11.94 -14.92 13.39
C GLY A 195 10.82 -14.24 14.19
N THR A 196 10.27 -13.14 13.71
CA THR A 196 9.24 -12.38 14.43
C THR A 196 7.98 -12.11 13.61
N VAL A 197 6.86 -12.02 14.31
CA VAL A 197 5.59 -11.48 13.83
C VAL A 197 5.11 -10.39 14.77
N GLY A 198 4.55 -9.31 14.24
CA GLY A 198 4.14 -8.15 15.02
C GLY A 198 3.08 -7.31 14.33
N ILE A 199 2.59 -6.31 15.06
CA ILE A 199 1.62 -5.33 14.57
C ILE A 199 2.27 -3.96 14.67
N THR A 200 2.48 -3.30 13.53
CA THR A 200 3.04 -1.96 13.44
C THR A 200 1.91 -0.94 13.48
N PHE A 201 1.99 -0.02 14.44
CA PHE A 201 1.16 1.18 14.51
C PHE A 201 2.00 2.38 14.05
N ALA A 202 1.56 3.08 13.00
CA ALA A 202 2.24 4.21 12.40
C ALA A 202 1.48 5.52 12.63
N PHE A 203 2.21 6.55 13.01
CA PHE A 203 1.72 7.85 13.45
C PHE A 203 2.41 8.98 12.68
N GLY A 204 1.63 9.98 12.30
CA GLY A 204 2.14 11.15 11.58
C GLY A 204 2.68 10.82 10.17
N GLY A 205 3.56 11.68 9.69
CA GLY A 205 4.12 11.64 8.35
C GLY A 205 3.29 12.39 7.31
N GLU A 206 3.97 12.88 6.28
CA GLU A 206 3.34 13.56 5.15
C GLU A 206 2.56 12.53 4.33
N LYS A 207 1.26 12.73 4.22
CA LYS A 207 0.46 11.97 3.24
C LYS A 207 0.86 12.44 1.86
N LYS A 208 1.04 11.52 0.91
CA LYS A 208 1.08 11.89 -0.51
C LYS A 208 -0.20 12.67 -0.80
N VAL A 209 -0.07 13.98 -1.00
CA VAL A 209 -1.15 14.78 -1.59
C VAL A 209 -1.37 14.12 -2.93
N ALA A 210 -2.56 13.55 -3.14
CA ALA A 210 -2.92 13.05 -4.46
C ALA A 210 -2.62 14.19 -5.44
N GLU A 211 -1.71 13.97 -6.39
CA GLU A 211 -1.49 14.94 -7.45
C GLU A 211 -2.87 15.32 -7.99
N PRO A 212 -3.21 16.62 -8.05
CA PRO A 212 -4.50 17.03 -8.56
C PRO A 212 -4.60 16.37 -9.93
N LYS A 213 -5.58 15.46 -10.05
CA LYS A 213 -5.90 14.79 -11.30
C LYS A 213 -6.14 15.94 -12.27
N LEU A 214 -5.18 16.20 -13.17
CA LEU A 214 -5.36 17.18 -14.23
C LEU A 214 -6.64 16.75 -14.93
N GLU A 215 -7.70 17.52 -14.77
CA GLU A 215 -8.92 17.30 -15.55
C GLU A 215 -8.48 17.32 -17.00
N GLU A 216 -8.72 16.22 -17.71
CA GLU A 216 -8.44 16.16 -19.14
C GLU A 216 -9.10 17.38 -19.77
N PRO A 217 -8.37 18.16 -20.60
CA PRO A 217 -8.96 19.32 -21.23
C PRO A 217 -10.26 18.88 -21.93
N PRO A 218 -11.36 19.65 -21.81
CA PRO A 218 -12.61 19.28 -22.43
C PRO A 218 -12.35 19.00 -23.91
N PRO A 219 -13.02 17.97 -24.50
CA PRO A 219 -12.80 17.63 -25.89
C PRO A 219 -12.98 18.89 -26.76
N PRO A 220 -12.16 19.06 -27.81
CA PRO A 220 -12.29 20.21 -28.69
C PRO A 220 -13.73 20.28 -29.19
N VAL A 221 -14.38 21.42 -28.98
CA VAL A 221 -15.71 21.69 -29.50
C VAL A 221 -15.58 21.68 -31.02
N VAL A 222 -16.05 20.60 -31.66
CA VAL A 222 -16.12 20.53 -33.12
C VAL A 222 -17.25 21.45 -33.55
N ILE A 223 -16.88 22.62 -34.06
CA ILE A 223 -17.82 23.52 -34.71
C ILE A 223 -18.06 22.99 -36.12
N LEU A 224 -19.30 22.58 -36.41
CA LEU A 224 -19.70 22.06 -37.72
C LEU A 224 -19.96 23.23 -38.67
N ASP A 225 -19.48 23.09 -39.89
CA ASP A 225 -19.69 23.97 -41.04
C ASP A 225 -20.01 23.04 -42.22
N SER A 226 -21.32 22.90 -42.50
CA SER A 226 -21.88 21.85 -43.36
C SER A 226 -21.71 22.16 -44.84
N ASP A 227 -21.77 23.42 -45.25
CA ASP A 227 -21.61 23.85 -46.65
C ASP A 227 -20.22 24.44 -46.95
N LYS A 228 -19.40 24.66 -45.91
CA LYS A 228 -17.99 25.05 -46.00
C LYS A 228 -17.79 26.42 -46.60
N ASP A 229 -18.72 27.33 -46.34
CA ASP A 229 -18.60 28.73 -46.73
C ASP A 229 -17.74 29.56 -45.74
N GLY A 230 -17.36 28.95 -44.60
CA GLY A 230 -16.54 29.56 -43.56
C GLY A 230 -17.34 30.11 -42.38
N VAL A 231 -18.66 29.96 -42.37
CA VAL A 231 -19.55 30.32 -41.26
C VAL A 231 -20.09 29.03 -40.60
N PRO A 232 -19.88 28.85 -39.28
CA PRO A 232 -20.44 27.71 -38.56
C PRO A 232 -21.96 27.56 -38.70
N ASP A 233 -22.46 26.32 -38.73
CA ASP A 233 -23.89 25.99 -38.85
C ASP A 233 -24.77 26.70 -37.79
N ASN A 234 -24.21 26.97 -36.60
CA ASN A 234 -24.93 27.65 -35.52
C ASN A 234 -24.97 29.18 -35.67
N LEU A 235 -24.22 29.74 -36.60
CA LEU A 235 -24.14 31.17 -36.92
C LEU A 235 -24.59 31.47 -38.36
N ASP A 236 -24.67 30.45 -39.22
CA ASP A 236 -25.10 30.55 -40.61
C ASP A 236 -26.62 30.71 -40.73
N LYS A 237 -27.04 31.79 -41.40
CA LYS A 237 -28.45 32.10 -41.70
C LYS A 237 -28.89 31.64 -43.08
N CYS A 238 -27.96 31.27 -43.96
CA CYS A 238 -28.18 30.92 -45.34
C CYS A 238 -27.57 29.54 -45.67
N PRO A 239 -28.10 28.45 -45.08
CA PRO A 239 -27.52 27.13 -45.24
C PRO A 239 -27.57 26.63 -46.68
N GLY A 240 -26.47 26.01 -47.11
CA GLY A 240 -26.33 25.46 -48.45
C GLY A 240 -25.76 26.46 -49.46
N THR A 241 -24.97 27.42 -48.99
CA THR A 241 -24.21 28.33 -49.86
C THR A 241 -23.36 27.50 -50.83
N PRO A 242 -23.42 27.77 -52.15
CA PRO A 242 -22.56 27.07 -53.11
C PRO A 242 -21.08 27.32 -52.85
N ALA A 243 -20.26 26.27 -52.97
CA ALA A 243 -18.82 26.37 -52.74
C ALA A 243 -18.16 27.45 -53.61
N GLY A 244 -17.40 28.34 -52.97
CA GLY A 244 -16.68 29.43 -53.64
C GLY A 244 -17.47 30.73 -53.82
N VAL A 245 -18.75 30.77 -53.41
CA VAL A 245 -19.51 32.03 -53.31
C VAL A 245 -18.99 32.83 -52.12
N VAL A 246 -18.83 34.14 -52.32
CA VAL A 246 -18.46 35.05 -51.23
C VAL A 246 -19.69 35.28 -50.36
N VAL A 247 -19.57 34.97 -49.08
CA VAL A 247 -20.60 35.18 -48.07
C VAL A 247 -20.24 36.33 -47.13
N ASP A 248 -21.27 36.90 -46.51
CA ASP A 248 -21.12 37.84 -45.42
C ASP A 248 -20.90 37.14 -44.07
N LYS A 249 -20.86 37.92 -42.99
CA LYS A 249 -20.67 37.43 -41.61
C LYS A 249 -21.79 36.50 -41.11
N ASP A 250 -22.92 36.45 -41.81
CA ASP A 250 -24.09 35.67 -41.46
C ASP A 250 -24.23 34.42 -42.37
N GLY A 251 -23.23 34.10 -43.21
CA GLY A 251 -23.25 32.95 -44.14
C GLY A 251 -24.06 33.22 -45.41
N CYS A 252 -24.55 34.45 -45.62
CA CYS A 252 -25.40 34.77 -46.76
C CYS A 252 -24.59 35.30 -47.94
N PRO A 253 -24.90 34.88 -49.18
CA PRO A 253 -24.28 35.44 -50.38
C PRO A 253 -24.40 36.96 -50.44
N VAL A 254 -23.31 37.63 -50.80
CA VAL A 254 -23.28 39.09 -50.91
C VAL A 254 -24.22 39.56 -52.04
N ASP A 255 -25.01 40.60 -51.75
CA ASP A 255 -25.83 41.37 -52.68
C ASP A 255 -25.40 42.84 -52.55
N SER A 256 -24.57 43.29 -53.49
CA SER A 256 -23.85 44.56 -53.44
C SER A 256 -24.73 45.77 -53.74
N ASP A 257 -25.71 45.64 -54.64
CA ASP A 257 -26.61 46.73 -55.03
C ASP A 257 -28.00 46.67 -54.36
N LYS A 258 -28.26 45.58 -53.63
CA LYS A 258 -29.43 45.37 -52.77
C LYS A 258 -30.73 45.28 -53.55
N ASP A 259 -30.68 44.74 -54.76
CA ASP A 259 -31.85 44.50 -55.58
C ASP A 259 -32.56 43.16 -55.26
N GLY A 260 -31.97 42.36 -54.36
CA GLY A 260 -32.49 41.07 -53.91
C GLY A 260 -31.93 39.86 -54.65
N VAL A 261 -31.00 40.06 -55.59
CA VAL A 261 -30.27 39.01 -56.30
C VAL A 261 -28.81 39.03 -55.85
N ALA A 262 -28.31 37.89 -55.38
CA ALA A 262 -26.92 37.80 -54.95
C ALA A 262 -25.95 38.03 -56.12
N ASP A 263 -24.80 38.65 -55.85
CA ASP A 263 -23.80 39.08 -56.84
C ASP A 263 -23.36 37.96 -57.81
N TYR A 264 -23.34 36.70 -57.34
CA TYR A 264 -22.94 35.55 -58.15
C TYR A 264 -24.03 35.05 -59.12
N LEU A 265 -25.28 35.48 -58.92
CA LEU A 265 -26.44 35.21 -59.77
C LEU A 265 -26.89 36.45 -60.56
N ASP A 266 -26.43 37.63 -60.15
CA ASP A 266 -26.82 38.89 -60.76
C ASP A 266 -26.15 39.10 -62.13
N LYS A 267 -26.99 39.28 -63.16
CA LYS A 267 -26.58 39.56 -64.53
C LYS A 267 -26.47 41.06 -64.84
N CYS A 268 -26.97 41.94 -63.98
CA CYS A 268 -26.90 43.38 -64.11
C CYS A 268 -26.32 44.07 -62.84
N PRO A 269 -25.00 43.99 -62.62
CA PRO A 269 -24.39 44.65 -61.47
C PRO A 269 -24.67 46.15 -61.43
N GLY A 270 -25.15 46.65 -60.30
CA GLY A 270 -25.39 48.07 -60.06
C GLY A 270 -26.81 48.54 -60.39
N THR A 271 -27.80 47.65 -60.25
CA THR A 271 -29.22 47.97 -60.35
C THR A 271 -29.58 49.13 -59.41
N PRO A 272 -30.15 50.24 -59.92
CA PRO A 272 -30.60 51.33 -59.07
C PRO A 272 -31.68 50.89 -58.09
N ALA A 273 -31.61 51.37 -56.85
CA ALA A 273 -32.58 51.04 -55.82
C ALA A 273 -34.03 51.32 -56.28
N GLY A 274 -34.87 50.29 -56.23
CA GLY A 274 -36.29 50.36 -56.62
C GLY A 274 -36.60 49.90 -58.05
N VAL A 275 -35.61 49.50 -58.84
CA VAL A 275 -35.83 48.81 -60.12
C VAL A 275 -36.24 47.36 -59.85
N VAL A 276 -37.29 46.90 -60.51
CA VAL A 276 -37.74 45.50 -60.41
C VAL A 276 -36.87 44.63 -61.30
N VAL A 277 -36.09 43.73 -60.70
CA VAL A 277 -35.32 42.71 -61.41
C VAL A 277 -36.05 41.38 -61.41
N ASP A 278 -35.76 40.54 -62.40
CA ASP A 278 -36.26 39.17 -62.42
C ASP A 278 -35.37 38.25 -61.56
N LYS A 279 -35.72 36.97 -61.52
CA LYS A 279 -35.02 35.94 -60.72
C LYS A 279 -33.54 35.74 -61.09
N ASP A 280 -33.08 36.30 -62.20
CA ASP A 280 -31.70 36.21 -62.67
C ASP A 280 -30.97 37.58 -62.60
N GLY A 281 -31.56 38.60 -61.96
CA GLY A 281 -30.99 39.95 -61.88
C GLY A 281 -31.04 40.71 -63.22
N TRP A 282 -31.90 40.33 -64.18
CA TRP A 282 -31.92 41.01 -65.48
C TRP A 282 -32.72 42.31 -65.44
N CYS A 283 -32.01 43.42 -65.61
CA CYS A 283 -32.50 44.79 -65.75
C CYS A 283 -32.99 45.10 -67.18
N GLY A 284 -33.98 44.35 -67.68
CA GLY A 284 -34.50 44.52 -69.04
C GLY A 284 -35.77 45.37 -69.11
N CYS A 285 -35.70 46.52 -69.79
CA CYS A 285 -36.90 47.26 -70.23
C CYS A 285 -37.80 46.34 -71.10
N ARG A 286 -39.04 46.14 -70.67
CA ARG A 286 -40.17 45.85 -71.56
C ARG A 286 -41.03 47.08 -71.72
#